data_AF-A0A098T946-F1
#
_entry.id   AF-A0A098T946-F1
#
_cell.length_a   1.000
_cell.length_b   1.000
_cell.length_c   1.000
_cell.angle_alpha   90.00
_cell.angle_beta   90.00
_cell.angle_gamma   90.00
#
_symmetry.space_group_name_H-M   'P 1'
#
loop_
_entity.id
_entity.type
_entity.pdbx_description
1 polymer ?
#
loop_
_entity_poly.entity_id
_entity_poly.type
_entity_poly.pdbx_seq_one_letter_code
_entity_poly.pdbx_strand_id
1 'polypeptide(L)'
;MIGIDTNILVRLLTRDDPAQFDAAVTLVRASSAGAPLFVNPVVIAETIWVLERIYKVDRVAARKQLARLLDTVEIKVPEVLRMENWTMWLDSAHADFSDVVIADLNRANGCEKTVTFDRKAAASVPFMELLT
;
A
#
# COMPACT_ATOMS: atom_id res chain seq x y z
N MET A 1 18.75 -7.25 -0.02
CA MET A 1 17.39 -6.69 -0.05
C MET A 1 17.06 -6.32 -1.47
N ILE A 2 15.88 -6.66 -1.96
CA ILE A 2 15.45 -6.41 -3.35
C ILE A 2 14.17 -5.59 -3.32
N GLY A 3 14.15 -4.42 -3.95
CA GLY A 3 12.92 -3.64 -4.13
C GLY A 3 12.04 -4.27 -5.21
N ILE A 4 10.73 -4.34 -4.95
CA ILE A 4 9.76 -4.84 -5.94
C ILE A 4 8.80 -3.72 -6.36
N ASP A 5 8.40 -3.78 -7.62
CA ASP A 5 7.52 -2.82 -8.26
C ASP A 5 6.04 -3.26 -8.18
N THR A 6 5.12 -2.34 -8.47
CA THR A 6 3.67 -2.53 -8.49
C THR A 6 3.27 -3.72 -9.37
N ASN A 7 3.89 -3.87 -10.54
CA ASN A 7 3.55 -4.96 -11.45
C ASN A 7 3.79 -6.36 -10.83
N ILE A 8 4.83 -6.54 -10.01
CA ILE A 8 5.14 -7.82 -9.35
C ILE A 8 4.01 -8.18 -8.38
N LEU A 9 3.55 -7.21 -7.58
CA LEU A 9 2.43 -7.41 -6.65
C LEU A 9 1.13 -7.70 -7.41
N VAL A 10 0.86 -6.96 -8.49
CA VAL A 10 -0.30 -7.21 -9.34
C VAL A 10 -0.28 -8.65 -9.86
N ARG A 11 0.83 -9.15 -10.39
CA ARG A 11 0.92 -10.55 -10.88
C ARG A 11 0.64 -11.56 -9.79
N LEU A 12 1.18 -11.36 -8.59
CA LEU A 12 0.94 -12.24 -7.44
C LEU A 12 -0.54 -12.28 -7.02
N LEU A 13 -1.25 -11.15 -7.15
CA LEU A 13 -2.63 -10.98 -6.69
C LEU A 13 -3.66 -11.39 -7.74
N THR A 14 -3.43 -11.09 -9.02
CA THR A 14 -4.42 -11.30 -10.10
C THR A 14 -4.18 -12.58 -10.88
N ARG A 15 -2.93 -13.07 -10.96
CA ARG A 15 -2.51 -14.22 -11.77
C ARG A 15 -2.92 -14.13 -13.24
N ASP A 16 -3.00 -12.92 -13.76
CA ASP A 16 -3.48 -12.64 -15.12
C ASP A 16 -2.43 -12.93 -16.20
N ASP A 17 -1.15 -13.01 -15.81
CA ASP A 17 -0.04 -13.51 -16.62
C ASP A 17 0.62 -14.69 -15.90
N PRO A 18 0.41 -15.95 -16.35
CA PRO A 18 0.96 -17.13 -15.68
C PRO A 18 2.49 -17.16 -15.61
N ALA A 19 3.19 -16.71 -16.66
CA ALA A 19 4.64 -16.75 -16.71
C ALA A 19 5.25 -15.73 -15.73
N GLN A 20 4.70 -14.52 -15.68
CA GLN A 20 5.14 -13.51 -14.73
C GLN A 20 4.73 -13.86 -13.30
N PHE A 21 3.59 -14.52 -13.10
CA PHE A 21 3.18 -15.04 -11.80
C PHE A 21 4.19 -16.06 -11.26
N ASP A 22 4.59 -17.05 -12.07
CA ASP A 22 5.56 -18.07 -11.66
C ASP A 22 6.94 -17.45 -11.36
N ALA A 23 7.36 -16.46 -12.14
CA ALA A 23 8.58 -15.70 -11.87
C ALA A 23 8.50 -14.93 -10.54
N ALA A 24 7.39 -14.25 -10.26
CA ALA A 24 7.17 -13.52 -9.02
C ALA A 24 7.11 -14.47 -7.80
N VAL A 25 6.46 -15.63 -7.93
CA VAL A 25 6.43 -16.67 -6.87
C VAL A 25 7.84 -17.19 -6.60
N THR A 26 8.65 -17.40 -7.64
CA THR A 26 10.05 -17.83 -7.49
C THR A 26 10.87 -16.79 -6.75
N LEU A 27 10.71 -15.50 -7.06
CA LEU A 27 11.35 -14.40 -6.34
C LEU A 27 10.96 -14.38 -4.86
N VAL A 28 9.65 -14.51 -4.56
CA VAL A 28 9.13 -14.55 -3.19
C VAL A 28 9.71 -15.74 -2.41
N ARG A 29 9.77 -16.93 -3.01
CA ARG A 29 10.32 -18.14 -2.38
C ARG A 29 11.83 -18.04 -2.12
N ALA A 30 12.55 -17.26 -2.92
CA ALA A 30 13.98 -17.01 -2.73
C ALA A 30 14.26 -15.94 -1.64
N SER A 31 13.24 -15.20 -1.20
CA SER A 31 13.38 -14.21 -0.13
C SER A 31 13.64 -14.87 1.22
N SER A 32 14.36 -14.18 2.10
CA SER A 32 14.68 -14.63 3.44
C SER A 32 14.96 -13.45 4.36
N ALA A 33 15.05 -13.66 5.67
CA ALA A 33 15.41 -12.61 6.62
C ALA A 33 16.74 -11.90 6.28
N GLY A 34 17.71 -12.60 5.67
CA GLY A 34 18.99 -12.03 5.21
C GLY A 34 18.92 -11.31 3.85
N ALA A 35 17.92 -11.62 3.04
CA ALA A 35 17.67 -11.01 1.74
C ALA A 35 16.17 -10.75 1.54
N PRO A 36 15.58 -9.82 2.32
CA PRO A 36 14.15 -9.56 2.26
C PRO A 36 13.78 -8.82 0.98
N LEU A 37 12.52 -8.95 0.57
CA LEU A 37 11.93 -8.07 -0.42
C LEU A 37 11.56 -6.75 0.26
N PHE A 38 11.56 -5.66 -0.50
CA PHE A 38 11.19 -4.33 0.00
C PHE A 38 10.07 -3.77 -0.86
N VAL A 39 9.00 -3.35 -0.19
CA VAL A 39 7.83 -2.72 -0.80
C VAL A 39 7.69 -1.35 -0.18
N ASN A 40 7.84 -0.29 -0.98
CA ASN A 40 7.66 1.08 -0.51
C ASN A 40 6.17 1.49 -0.54
N PRO A 41 5.80 2.64 0.06
CA PRO A 41 4.39 3.05 0.15
C PRO A 41 3.77 3.40 -1.21
N VAL A 42 4.58 3.88 -2.16
CA VAL A 42 4.11 4.20 -3.53
C VAL A 42 3.67 2.93 -4.25
N VAL A 43 4.46 1.85 -4.15
CA VAL A 43 4.12 0.55 -4.74
C VAL A 43 2.81 0.01 -4.17
N ILE A 44 2.55 0.21 -2.88
CA ILE A 44 1.28 -0.19 -2.24
C ILE A 44 0.12 0.66 -2.77
N ALA A 45 0.28 1.99 -2.80
CA ALA A 45 -0.73 2.92 -3.29
C ALA A 45 -1.14 2.60 -4.73
N GLU A 46 -0.16 2.42 -5.61
CA GLU A 46 -0.39 2.07 -7.00
C GLU A 46 -1.03 0.68 -7.14
N THR A 47 -0.61 -0.31 -6.33
CA THR A 47 -1.20 -1.65 -6.39
C THR A 47 -2.70 -1.61 -6.08
N ILE A 48 -3.11 -0.89 -5.03
CA ILE A 48 -4.52 -0.71 -4.69
C ILE A 48 -5.26 0.00 -5.82
N TRP A 49 -4.68 1.10 -6.33
CA TRP A 49 -5.27 1.84 -7.44
C TRP A 49 -5.46 0.95 -8.67
N VAL A 50 -4.47 0.13 -9.04
CA VAL A 50 -4.54 -0.80 -10.17
C VAL A 50 -5.63 -1.85 -9.94
N LEU A 51 -5.70 -2.46 -8.76
CA LEU A 51 -6.72 -3.46 -8.44
C LEU A 51 -8.13 -2.87 -8.50
N GLU A 52 -8.36 -1.70 -7.92
CA GLU A 52 -9.68 -1.04 -7.92
C GLU A 52 -10.07 -0.51 -9.30
N ARG A 53 -9.14 0.19 -9.99
CA ARG A 53 -9.47 0.95 -11.20
C ARG A 53 -9.34 0.14 -12.47
N ILE A 54 -8.35 -0.74 -12.56
CA ILE A 54 -8.08 -1.54 -13.76
C ILE A 54 -8.78 -2.89 -13.65
N TYR A 55 -8.53 -3.63 -12.57
CA TYR A 55 -9.10 -4.98 -12.38
C TYR A 55 -10.51 -4.98 -11.78
N LYS A 56 -11.03 -3.81 -11.38
CA LYS A 56 -12.37 -3.65 -10.78
C LYS A 56 -12.60 -4.54 -9.57
N VAL A 57 -11.53 -4.87 -8.85
CA VAL A 57 -11.61 -5.60 -7.58
C VAL A 57 -12.32 -4.69 -6.58
N ASP A 58 -13.25 -5.27 -5.81
CA ASP A 58 -13.87 -4.56 -4.70
C ASP A 58 -12.78 -4.00 -3.77
N ARG A 59 -12.96 -2.76 -3.32
CA ARG A 59 -12.00 -2.08 -2.48
C ARG A 59 -11.61 -2.91 -1.27
N VAL A 60 -12.59 -3.35 -0.48
CA VAL A 60 -12.34 -4.09 0.76
C VAL A 60 -11.62 -5.41 0.45
N ALA A 61 -11.98 -6.06 -0.66
CA ALA A 61 -11.27 -7.24 -1.13
C ALA A 61 -9.81 -6.93 -1.53
N ALA A 62 -9.55 -5.87 -2.30
CA ALA A 62 -8.22 -5.47 -2.73
C ALA A 62 -7.31 -5.18 -1.51
N ARG A 63 -7.83 -4.42 -0.53
CA ARG A 63 -7.11 -4.13 0.73
C ARG A 63 -6.74 -5.41 1.48
N LYS A 64 -7.70 -6.32 1.66
CA LYS A 64 -7.49 -7.60 2.36
C LYS A 64 -6.52 -8.51 1.65
N GLN A 65 -6.57 -8.59 0.31
CA GLN A 65 -5.65 -9.41 -0.46
C GLN A 65 -4.22 -8.89 -0.35
N LEU A 66 -4.03 -7.56 -0.46
CA LEU A 66 -2.73 -6.94 -0.31
C LEU A 66 -2.18 -7.10 1.11
N ALA A 67 -3.00 -6.92 2.14
CA ALA A 67 -2.60 -7.17 3.54
C ALA A 67 -2.06 -8.58 3.74
N ARG A 68 -2.81 -9.59 3.29
CA ARG A 68 -2.40 -10.98 3.41
C ARG A 68 -1.09 -11.27 2.64
N LEU A 69 -0.87 -10.62 1.51
CA LEU A 69 0.38 -10.77 0.77
C LEU A 69 1.56 -10.15 1.54
N LEU A 70 1.38 -8.96 2.10
CA LEU A 70 2.41 -8.29 2.90
C LEU A 70 2.73 -9.06 4.20
N ASP A 71 1.75 -9.75 4.79
CA ASP A 71 1.91 -10.55 6.01
C ASP A 71 2.60 -11.91 5.79
N THR A 72 2.61 -12.44 4.56
CA THR A 72 3.05 -13.82 4.28
C THR A 72 4.49 -13.95 3.79
N VAL A 73 5.13 -12.84 3.46
CA VAL A 73 6.47 -12.82 2.87
C VAL A 73 7.40 -12.03 3.79
N GLU A 74 8.70 -12.34 3.78
CA GLU A 74 9.76 -11.51 4.37
C GLU A 74 9.89 -10.18 3.59
N ILE A 75 8.80 -9.41 3.58
CA ILE A 75 8.69 -8.08 3.00
C ILE A 75 8.99 -7.08 4.11
N LYS A 76 10.10 -6.36 3.96
CA LYS A 76 10.33 -5.16 4.73
C LYS A 76 9.40 -4.08 4.20
N VAL A 77 8.41 -3.76 5.02
CA VAL A 77 7.59 -2.56 4.86
C VAL A 77 8.28 -1.39 5.60
N PRO A 78 8.29 -0.17 5.02
CA PRO A 78 8.71 1.06 5.68
C PRO A 78 8.09 1.24 7.07
N GLU A 79 8.85 1.81 8.00
CA GLU A 79 8.41 2.02 9.39
C GLU A 79 7.13 2.87 9.49
N VAL A 80 7.00 3.87 8.63
CA VAL A 80 5.79 4.71 8.44
C VAL A 80 4.51 3.89 8.17
N LEU A 81 4.61 2.63 7.74
CA LEU A 81 3.47 1.76 7.51
C LEU A 81 3.27 0.69 8.59
N ARG A 82 4.16 0.57 9.58
CA ARG A 82 4.29 -0.70 10.32
C ARG A 82 3.16 -1.05 11.27
N MET A 83 2.42 -0.12 11.88
CA MET A 83 1.39 -0.52 12.87
C MET A 83 0.15 0.38 12.96
N GLU A 84 0.28 1.71 12.90
CA GLU A 84 -0.89 2.61 13.05
C GLU A 84 -1.59 2.89 11.72
N ASN A 85 -0.84 3.26 10.68
CA ASN A 85 -1.45 3.73 9.43
C ASN A 85 -2.03 2.59 8.58
N TRP A 86 -1.43 1.40 8.65
CA TRP A 86 -1.93 0.23 7.93
C TRP A 86 -3.30 -0.21 8.47
N THR A 87 -3.42 -0.32 9.79
CA THR A 87 -4.68 -0.71 10.45
C THR A 87 -5.73 0.40 10.33
N MET A 88 -5.34 1.66 10.54
CA MET A 88 -6.23 2.80 10.29
C MET A 88 -6.73 2.84 8.85
N TRP A 89 -5.89 2.54 7.86
CA TRP A 89 -6.32 2.50 6.46
C TRP A 89 -7.22 1.29 6.15
N LEU A 90 -6.93 0.12 6.71
CA LEU A 90 -7.79 -1.06 6.54
C LEU A 90 -9.22 -0.80 7.03
N ASP A 91 -9.36 -0.11 8.18
CA ASP A 91 -10.64 0.18 8.82
C ASP A 91 -11.23 1.54 8.40
N SER A 92 -10.48 2.34 7.66
CA SER A 92 -10.86 3.68 7.23
C SER A 92 -11.96 3.65 6.15
N ALA A 93 -12.99 4.48 6.37
CA ALA A 93 -13.98 4.82 5.37
C ALA A 93 -13.40 5.67 4.22
N HIS A 94 -12.25 6.34 4.43
CA HIS A 94 -11.52 7.03 3.37
C HIS A 94 -10.98 6.03 2.37
N ALA A 95 -11.15 6.37 1.09
CA ALA A 95 -10.88 5.48 -0.02
C ALA A 95 -9.38 5.32 -0.30
N ASP A 96 -8.64 6.43 -0.26
CA ASP A 96 -7.32 6.48 -0.85
C ASP A 96 -6.21 6.21 0.15
N PHE A 97 -5.37 5.23 -0.16
CA PHE A 97 -4.19 4.91 0.64
C PHE A 97 -3.16 6.03 0.58
N SER A 98 -3.04 6.70 -0.57
CA SER A 98 -2.06 7.77 -0.73
C SER A 98 -2.28 8.90 0.26
N ASP A 99 -3.54 9.28 0.52
CA ASP A 99 -3.83 10.38 1.44
C ASP A 99 -3.43 10.06 2.88
N VAL A 100 -3.69 8.83 3.34
CA VAL A 100 -3.26 8.36 4.67
C VAL A 100 -1.74 8.37 4.78
N VAL A 101 -1.05 7.87 3.76
CA VAL A 101 0.43 7.87 3.73
C VAL A 101 1.00 9.28 3.70
N ILE A 102 0.41 10.19 2.92
CA ILE A 102 0.85 11.59 2.86
C ILE A 102 0.70 12.24 4.23
N ALA A 103 -0.46 12.09 4.88
CA ALA A 103 -0.70 12.67 6.20
C ALA A 103 0.33 12.18 7.23
N ASP A 104 0.60 10.87 7.23
CA ASP A 104 1.54 10.30 8.18
C ASP A 104 3.00 10.66 7.87
N LEU A 105 3.40 10.68 6.59
CA LEU A 105 4.74 11.14 6.21
C LEU A 105 4.96 12.58 6.66
N ASN A 106 4.00 13.48 6.43
CA ASN A 106 4.11 14.86 6.89
C ASN A 106 4.19 14.95 8.42
N ARG A 107 3.35 14.18 9.13
CA ARG A 107 3.40 14.07 10.61
C ARG A 107 4.77 13.62 11.10
N ALA A 108 5.33 12.57 10.51
CA ALA A 108 6.65 12.03 10.85
C ALA A 108 7.80 13.00 10.52
N ASN A 109 7.60 13.93 9.57
CA ASN A 109 8.55 15.00 9.25
C ASN A 109 8.36 16.26 10.10
N GLY A 110 7.53 16.21 11.14
CA GLY A 110 7.34 17.31 12.08
C GLY A 110 6.46 18.44 11.55
N CYS A 111 5.67 18.20 10.50
CA CYS A 111 4.63 19.15 10.11
C CYS A 111 3.58 19.28 11.23
N GLU A 112 2.95 20.44 11.34
CA GLU A 112 1.85 20.65 12.29
C GLU A 112 0.53 20.06 11.79
N LYS A 113 0.38 20.02 10.46
CA LYS A 113 -0.79 19.49 9.73
C LYS A 113 -0.45 19.25 8.27
N THR A 114 -1.33 18.53 7.58
CA THR A 114 -1.35 18.41 6.12
C THR A 114 -2.52 19.21 5.57
N VAL A 115 -2.33 19.98 4.50
CA VAL A 115 -3.41 20.73 3.83
C VAL A 115 -3.76 20.08 2.50
N THR A 116 -5.04 20.05 2.14
CA THR A 116 -5.55 19.46 0.89
C THR A 116 -6.73 20.26 0.33
N PHE A 117 -6.97 20.17 -0.98
CA PHE A 117 -8.21 20.66 -1.62
C PHE A 117 -9.28 19.56 -1.74
N ASP A 118 -8.94 18.31 -1.41
CA ASP A 118 -9.90 17.20 -1.40
C ASP A 118 -10.74 17.25 -0.11
N ARG A 119 -12.03 17.58 -0.27
CA ARG A 119 -12.99 17.66 0.83
C ARG A 119 -13.20 16.33 1.54
N LYS A 120 -13.11 15.20 0.83
CA LYS A 120 -13.26 13.87 1.43
C LYS A 120 -12.03 13.53 2.26
N ALA A 121 -10.84 13.77 1.72
CA ALA A 121 -9.60 13.54 2.45
C ALA A 121 -9.56 14.38 3.74
N ALA A 122 -9.85 15.68 3.66
CA ALA A 122 -9.94 16.56 4.83
C ALA A 122 -11.00 16.12 5.86
N ALA A 123 -12.08 15.46 5.43
CA ALA A 123 -13.15 15.01 6.33
C ALA A 123 -12.92 13.64 6.96
N SER A 124 -12.00 12.83 6.41
CA SER A 124 -11.90 11.41 6.77
C SER A 124 -10.48 10.90 7.04
N VAL A 125 -9.45 11.69 6.70
CA VAL A 125 -8.05 11.41 7.03
C VAL A 125 -7.65 12.29 8.21
N PRO A 126 -7.36 11.72 9.40
CA PRO A 126 -6.81 12.48 10.50
C PRO A 126 -5.55 13.25 10.07
N PHE A 127 -5.32 14.41 10.66
CA PHE A 127 -4.16 15.27 10.35
C PHE A 127 -4.21 15.99 8.97
N MET A 128 -5.26 15.79 8.18
CA MET A 128 -5.54 16.60 6.98
C MET A 128 -6.60 17.67 7.22
N GLU A 129 -6.37 18.88 6.72
CA GLU A 129 -7.31 20.01 6.74
C GLU A 129 -7.59 20.53 5.33
N LEU A 130 -8.83 21.00 5.10
CA LEU A 130 -9.20 21.62 3.84
C LEU A 130 -8.57 23.02 3.75
N LEU A 131 -7.80 23.27 2.69
CA LEU A 131 -7.33 24.62 2.36
C LEU A 131 -8.44 25.38 1.64
N THR A 132 -8.91 26.46 2.26
CA THR A 132 -10.02 27.31 1.76
C THR A 132 -9.54 28.67 1.29
#